data_AF-N1Q7Y1-F1
#
_entry.id   AF-N1Q7Y1-F1
#
_cell.length_a   1.000
_cell.length_b   1.000
_cell.length_c   1.000
_cell.angle_alpha   90.00
_cell.angle_beta   90.00
_cell.angle_gamma   90.00
#
_symmetry.space_group_name_H-M   'P 1'
#
loop_
_entity.id
_entity.type
_entity.pdbx_description
1 polymer ?
#
loop_
_entity_poly.entity_id
_entity_poly.type
_entity_poly.pdbx_seq_one_letter_code
_entity_poly.pdbx_strand_id
1 'polypeptide(L)'
;MATSSSPSKAFDTDVSTSLTNASLIDLERRLRLKVDWRLCTIAGILCSLNLLDSGIISSASVTSMLSDLELDRDGRYSVSIFIFTISSIAFQLPSTIAVRRIGPRIWFSFITFSFGLITMCTAFIHTWKEMIALRVLLGMCMSGIYPGLSYLIAAWYLRKEQQTRFAFLQSGQVMILATGSIVNFGLNQLNGRGGLEGWRYMFLVQGLITIFLGALTYFWMVDFPELAHKSLWFLTPEEQDLAIGRIQKDRKDVQADPFTWGKVLVHAKDAKVYGFACMFFLVNIVSTALSYFLPIILQSGMGFSENESILLSAPPYYYSVIPVIISSVVSDKYNIRGPVIFFNSVCLIIGFCMLGFVDQVTVRYIGTYLATGAYVSNWAAITAYYNNNIAGQWKRAFTAAAVTAMNGAGGIAGSYIVRQSEAPTYHTAVWISIGSHILLVGFVAAFSLYFWTANKRQRAGKALLERTEGFRYTY
;
A
#
# COMPACT_ATOMS: atom_id res chain seq x y z
N MET A 1 9.93 -50.24 54.30
CA MET A 1 10.67 -48.97 54.32
C MET A 1 10.46 -48.32 52.96
N ALA A 2 9.66 -47.25 52.92
CA ALA A 2 9.19 -46.62 51.69
C ALA A 2 10.28 -45.75 51.05
N THR A 3 10.29 -45.77 49.73
CA THR A 3 11.22 -45.10 48.80
C THR A 3 11.10 -43.58 48.85
N SER A 4 12.19 -42.89 49.15
CA SER A 4 12.34 -41.45 49.00
C SER A 4 12.76 -41.10 47.55
N SER A 5 11.80 -40.77 46.69
CA SER A 5 12.08 -40.10 45.41
C SER A 5 12.33 -38.61 45.66
N SER A 6 13.54 -38.15 45.35
CA SER A 6 13.99 -36.77 45.53
C SER A 6 13.20 -35.78 44.63
N PRO A 7 12.59 -34.72 45.17
CA PRO A 7 11.90 -33.68 44.38
C PRO A 7 12.82 -32.77 43.55
N SER A 8 14.15 -32.79 43.80
CA SER A 8 15.08 -31.81 43.25
C SER A 8 15.31 -31.92 41.74
N LYS A 9 15.33 -33.14 41.19
CA LYS A 9 15.60 -33.34 39.74
C LYS A 9 14.51 -32.77 38.83
N ALA A 10 13.24 -32.82 39.25
CA ALA A 10 12.12 -32.29 38.46
C ALA A 10 12.12 -30.75 38.46
N PHE A 11 12.43 -30.14 39.62
CA PHE A 11 12.52 -28.70 39.79
C PHE A 11 13.71 -28.10 39.01
N ASP A 12 14.86 -28.78 39.00
CA ASP A 12 16.03 -28.35 38.21
C ASP A 12 15.81 -28.48 36.70
N THR A 13 15.05 -29.49 36.23
CA THR A 13 14.65 -29.56 34.81
C THR A 13 13.65 -28.47 34.43
N ASP A 14 12.66 -28.14 35.26
CA ASP A 14 11.69 -27.09 34.93
C ASP A 14 12.31 -25.68 34.99
N VAL A 15 13.23 -25.45 35.94
CA VAL A 15 13.98 -24.18 36.05
C VAL A 15 15.00 -24.04 34.91
N SER A 16 15.73 -25.10 34.55
CA SER A 16 16.64 -25.07 33.40
C SER A 16 15.87 -24.86 32.10
N THR A 17 14.78 -25.61 31.85
CA THR A 17 13.97 -25.50 30.62
C THR A 17 13.28 -24.13 30.51
N SER A 18 12.84 -23.54 31.62
CA SER A 18 12.27 -22.18 31.64
C SER A 18 13.33 -21.09 31.42
N LEU A 19 14.55 -21.24 31.95
CA LEU A 19 15.69 -20.37 31.66
C LEU A 19 16.14 -20.47 30.19
N THR A 20 16.17 -21.67 29.60
CA THR A 20 16.46 -21.83 28.16
C THR A 20 15.38 -21.17 27.31
N ASN A 21 14.11 -21.34 27.66
CA ASN A 21 13.00 -20.71 26.94
C ASN A 21 13.02 -19.17 27.04
N ALA A 22 13.33 -18.61 28.21
CA ALA A 22 13.48 -17.16 28.38
C ALA A 22 14.65 -16.62 27.54
N SER A 23 15.80 -17.30 27.54
CA SER A 23 16.96 -16.91 26.72
C SER A 23 16.67 -16.98 25.21
N LEU A 24 15.90 -17.98 24.76
CA LEU A 24 15.47 -18.11 23.37
C LEU A 24 14.49 -17.00 22.97
N ILE A 25 13.55 -16.62 23.84
CA ILE A 25 12.62 -15.51 23.59
C ILE A 25 13.37 -14.18 23.43
N ASP A 26 14.39 -13.94 24.25
CA ASP A 26 15.22 -12.74 24.16
C ASP A 26 16.10 -12.72 22.89
N LEU A 27 16.68 -13.86 22.52
CA LEU A 27 17.41 -14.03 21.25
C LEU A 27 16.48 -13.79 20.04
N GLU A 28 15.27 -14.36 20.04
CA GLU A 28 14.28 -14.13 18.99
C GLU A 28 13.83 -12.67 18.93
N ARG A 29 13.73 -11.98 20.08
CA ARG A 29 13.40 -10.55 20.12
C ARG A 29 14.52 -9.70 19.51
N ARG A 30 15.78 -9.96 19.87
CA ARG A 30 16.95 -9.25 19.31
C ARG A 30 17.08 -9.50 17.81
N LEU A 31 16.92 -10.76 17.38
CA LEU A 31 16.90 -11.14 15.97
C LEU A 31 15.81 -10.37 15.20
N ARG A 32 14.58 -10.34 15.73
CA ARG A 32 13.48 -9.59 15.11
C ARG A 32 13.80 -8.10 14.96
N LEU A 33 14.35 -7.46 15.99
CA LEU A 33 14.69 -6.04 15.93
C LEU A 33 15.77 -5.74 14.88
N LYS A 34 16.77 -6.63 14.73
CA LYS A 34 17.78 -6.50 13.66
C LYS A 34 17.16 -6.61 12.27
N VAL A 35 16.27 -7.58 12.07
CA VAL A 35 15.55 -7.76 10.80
C VAL A 35 14.60 -6.59 10.54
N ASP A 36 13.82 -6.16 11.53
CA ASP A 36 12.90 -5.02 11.45
C ASP A 36 13.67 -3.75 11.04
N TRP A 37 14.81 -3.45 11.70
CA TRP A 37 15.58 -2.25 11.42
C TRP A 37 16.18 -2.22 10.01
N ARG A 38 16.48 -3.37 9.41
CA ARG A 38 17.08 -3.41 8.06
C ARG A 38 16.06 -3.62 6.95
N LEU A 39 15.19 -4.63 7.12
CA LEU A 39 14.20 -5.02 6.12
C LEU A 39 13.02 -4.03 6.09
N CYS A 40 12.49 -3.60 7.23
CA CYS A 40 11.34 -2.69 7.22
C CYS A 40 11.72 -1.26 6.83
N THR A 41 12.93 -0.80 7.16
CA THR A 41 13.39 0.52 6.73
C THR A 41 13.55 0.59 5.21
N ILE A 42 14.23 -0.37 4.60
CA ILE A 42 14.39 -0.39 3.13
C ILE A 42 13.08 -0.69 2.41
N ALA A 43 12.27 -1.63 2.90
CA ALA A 43 10.96 -1.89 2.32
C ALA A 43 10.07 -0.63 2.38
N GLY A 44 10.18 0.15 3.46
CA GLY A 44 9.42 1.39 3.63
C GLY A 44 9.83 2.42 2.60
N ILE A 45 11.14 2.64 2.46
CA ILE A 45 11.71 3.54 1.45
C ILE A 45 11.28 3.12 0.04
N LEU A 46 11.43 1.85 -0.31
CA LEU A 46 11.08 1.34 -1.65
C LEU A 46 9.57 1.46 -1.95
N CYS A 47 8.70 1.13 -1.00
CA CYS A 47 7.27 1.37 -1.15
C CYS A 47 6.95 2.86 -1.31
N SER A 48 7.70 3.72 -0.61
CA SER A 48 7.51 5.18 -0.68
C SER A 48 7.87 5.74 -2.05
N LEU A 49 8.94 5.23 -2.67
CA LEU A 49 9.34 5.59 -4.03
C LEU A 49 8.22 5.32 -5.06
N ASN A 50 7.40 4.28 -4.83
CA ASN A 50 6.26 3.98 -5.70
C ASN A 50 5.15 5.06 -5.64
N LEU A 51 4.99 5.75 -4.51
CA LEU A 51 4.08 6.91 -4.42
C LEU A 51 4.74 8.20 -4.91
N LEU A 52 6.08 8.30 -4.87
CA LEU A 52 6.78 9.52 -5.27
C LEU A 52 6.54 9.88 -6.74
N ASP A 53 6.43 8.92 -7.66
CA ASP A 53 6.07 9.23 -9.06
C ASP A 53 4.72 9.98 -9.16
N SER A 54 3.70 9.51 -8.44
CA SER A 54 2.40 10.18 -8.39
C SER A 54 2.52 11.59 -7.80
N GLY A 55 3.33 11.77 -6.75
CA GLY A 55 3.57 13.09 -6.16
C GLY A 55 4.31 14.05 -7.10
N ILE A 56 5.30 13.57 -7.86
CA ILE A 56 6.07 14.39 -8.82
C ILE A 56 5.18 14.83 -9.97
N ILE A 57 4.51 13.89 -10.65
CA ILE A 57 3.64 14.23 -11.79
C ILE A 57 2.41 15.04 -11.36
N SER A 58 1.93 14.86 -10.13
CA SER A 58 0.85 15.67 -9.57
C SER A 58 1.30 17.09 -9.25
N SER A 59 2.51 17.27 -8.71
CA SER A 59 3.09 18.61 -8.47
C SER A 59 3.41 19.32 -9.78
N ALA A 60 3.93 18.58 -10.77
CA ALA A 60 4.26 19.12 -12.08
C ALA A 60 3.03 19.51 -12.90
N SER A 61 1.85 18.91 -12.66
CA SER A 61 0.66 19.17 -13.46
C SER A 61 0.02 20.54 -13.24
N VAL A 62 0.43 21.28 -12.20
CA VAL A 62 0.02 22.69 -11.98
C VAL A 62 1.05 23.71 -12.49
N THR A 63 2.10 23.25 -13.16
CA THR A 63 3.14 24.07 -13.78
C THR A 63 3.02 24.08 -15.30
N SER A 64 4.02 24.61 -16.01
CA SER A 64 4.08 24.58 -17.49
C SER A 64 4.08 23.18 -18.11
N MET A 65 4.31 22.10 -17.36
CA MET A 65 4.41 20.73 -17.90
C MET A 65 3.22 20.34 -18.80
N LEU A 66 1.99 20.73 -18.43
CA LEU A 66 0.81 20.38 -19.23
C LEU A 66 0.83 21.05 -20.61
N SER A 67 1.24 22.32 -20.69
CA SER A 67 1.38 23.04 -21.96
C SER A 67 2.62 22.61 -22.73
N ASP A 68 3.76 22.41 -22.06
CA ASP A 68 5.04 22.07 -22.67
C ASP A 68 5.00 20.73 -23.40
N LEU A 69 4.20 19.79 -22.88
CA LEU A 69 4.05 18.44 -23.43
C LEU A 69 2.72 18.23 -24.13
N GLU A 70 1.88 19.25 -24.29
CA GLU A 70 0.51 19.17 -24.82
C GLU A 70 -0.35 18.09 -24.14
N LEU A 71 -0.24 17.98 -22.82
CA LEU A 71 -1.00 17.00 -22.00
C LEU A 71 -2.39 17.54 -21.58
N ASP A 72 -2.63 18.82 -21.78
CA ASP A 72 -3.90 19.54 -21.59
C ASP A 72 -4.96 19.20 -22.65
N ARG A 73 -4.55 18.62 -23.78
CA ARG A 73 -5.46 18.24 -24.88
C ARG A 73 -5.91 16.80 -24.78
N ASP A 74 -7.15 16.54 -25.18
CA ASP A 74 -7.72 15.20 -25.38
C ASP A 74 -7.60 14.24 -24.18
N GLY A 75 -7.47 14.75 -22.95
CA GLY A 75 -7.27 13.93 -21.76
C GLY A 75 -5.93 13.16 -21.75
N ARG A 76 -4.91 13.65 -22.46
CA ARG A 76 -3.58 13.01 -22.55
C ARG A 76 -2.90 12.85 -21.19
N TYR A 77 -3.12 13.79 -20.26
CA TYR A 77 -2.65 13.63 -18.87
C TYR A 77 -3.25 12.37 -18.21
N SER A 78 -4.57 12.16 -18.31
CA SER A 78 -5.24 10.95 -17.82
C SER A 78 -4.74 9.69 -18.51
N VAL A 79 -4.48 9.75 -19.83
CA VAL A 79 -3.89 8.63 -20.60
C VAL A 79 -2.51 8.25 -20.07
N SER A 80 -1.69 9.23 -19.66
CA SER A 80 -0.35 8.97 -19.11
C SER A 80 -0.41 8.15 -17.81
N ILE A 81 -1.34 8.49 -16.91
CA ILE A 81 -1.57 7.79 -15.64
C ILE A 81 -2.14 6.38 -15.89
N PHE A 82 -3.07 6.29 -16.84
CA PHE A 82 -3.70 5.04 -17.26
C PHE A 82 -2.68 4.03 -17.82
N ILE A 83 -1.81 4.46 -18.73
CA ILE A 83 -0.80 3.59 -19.37
C ILE A 83 0.20 3.09 -18.33
N PHE A 84 0.63 3.96 -17.42
CA PHE A 84 1.46 3.55 -16.28
C PHE A 84 0.79 2.43 -15.46
N THR A 85 -0.50 2.60 -15.15
CA THR A 85 -1.28 1.63 -14.37
C THR A 85 -1.40 0.29 -15.08
N ILE A 86 -1.71 0.28 -16.38
CA ILE A 86 -1.76 -0.95 -17.19
C ILE A 86 -0.41 -1.66 -17.22
N SER A 87 0.67 -0.92 -17.50
CA SER A 87 2.02 -1.49 -17.55
C SER A 87 2.40 -2.11 -16.21
N SER A 88 2.10 -1.42 -15.10
CA SER A 88 2.32 -1.94 -13.75
C SER A 88 1.55 -3.23 -13.48
N ILE A 89 0.28 -3.34 -13.90
CA ILE A 89 -0.53 -4.55 -13.72
C ILE A 89 0.04 -5.71 -14.57
N ALA A 90 0.36 -5.45 -15.84
CA ALA A 90 0.85 -6.47 -16.77
C ALA A 90 2.18 -7.10 -16.31
N PHE A 91 3.09 -6.29 -15.75
CA PHE A 91 4.41 -6.73 -15.32
C PHE A 91 4.49 -7.18 -13.85
N GLN A 92 3.39 -7.08 -13.10
CA GLN A 92 3.35 -7.43 -11.68
C GLN A 92 3.74 -8.89 -11.42
N LEU A 93 3.13 -9.82 -12.15
CA LEU A 93 3.42 -11.26 -12.04
C LEU A 93 4.85 -11.60 -12.51
N PRO A 94 5.28 -11.20 -13.73
CA PRO A 94 6.66 -11.39 -14.18
C PRO A 94 7.70 -10.86 -13.19
N SER A 95 7.52 -9.63 -12.71
CA SER A 95 8.49 -9.02 -11.80
C SER A 95 8.52 -9.73 -10.43
N THR A 96 7.40 -10.23 -9.94
CA THR A 96 7.37 -11.00 -8.68
C THR A 96 8.11 -12.33 -8.82
N ILE A 97 7.99 -12.98 -9.98
CA ILE A 97 8.75 -14.21 -10.28
C ILE A 97 10.25 -13.90 -10.38
N ALA A 98 10.62 -12.77 -10.97
CA ALA A 98 12.01 -12.33 -11.09
C ALA A 98 12.67 -12.12 -9.72
N VAL A 99 11.97 -11.51 -8.75
CA VAL A 99 12.45 -11.37 -7.34
C VAL A 99 12.86 -12.73 -6.76
N ARG A 100 12.07 -13.78 -7.01
CA ARG A 100 12.36 -15.13 -6.49
C ARG A 100 13.53 -15.80 -7.20
N ARG A 101 13.68 -15.59 -8.51
CA ARG A 101 14.72 -16.25 -9.32
C ARG A 101 16.09 -15.59 -9.19
N ILE A 102 16.12 -14.26 -9.21
CA ILE A 102 17.36 -13.46 -9.24
C ILE A 102 17.81 -13.11 -7.81
N GLY A 103 16.88 -13.08 -6.86
CA GLY A 103 17.10 -12.67 -5.49
C GLY A 103 16.65 -11.22 -5.25
N PRO A 104 16.07 -10.93 -4.07
CA PRO A 104 15.48 -9.63 -3.78
C PRO A 104 16.54 -8.52 -3.78
N ARG A 105 17.76 -8.77 -3.29
CA ARG A 105 18.83 -7.76 -3.23
C ARG A 105 19.17 -7.17 -4.59
N ILE A 106 19.46 -8.02 -5.57
CA ILE A 106 19.86 -7.60 -6.92
C ILE A 106 18.65 -7.01 -7.64
N TRP A 107 17.49 -7.69 -7.57
CA TRP A 107 16.31 -7.27 -8.31
C TRP A 107 15.75 -5.93 -7.81
N PHE A 108 15.58 -5.74 -6.49
CA PHE A 108 15.09 -4.48 -5.94
C PHE A 108 16.04 -3.32 -6.23
N SER A 109 17.36 -3.53 -6.12
CA SER A 109 18.32 -2.48 -6.49
C SER A 109 18.22 -2.12 -7.97
N PHE A 110 18.16 -3.11 -8.87
CA PHE A 110 18.06 -2.89 -10.31
C PHE A 110 16.78 -2.13 -10.69
N ILE A 111 15.62 -2.53 -10.16
CA ILE A 111 14.37 -1.84 -10.50
C ILE A 111 14.31 -0.43 -9.93
N THR A 112 14.83 -0.20 -8.72
CA THR A 112 14.85 1.14 -8.10
C THR A 112 15.83 2.07 -8.81
N PHE A 113 17.00 1.56 -9.20
CA PHE A 113 17.96 2.31 -10.01
C PHE A 113 17.37 2.66 -11.38
N SER A 114 16.75 1.69 -12.05
CA SER A 114 16.09 1.88 -13.35
C SER A 114 14.94 2.88 -13.25
N PHE A 115 14.13 2.79 -12.19
CA PHE A 115 13.07 3.75 -11.89
C PHE A 115 13.64 5.18 -11.77
N GLY A 116 14.67 5.39 -10.94
CA GLY A 116 15.29 6.71 -10.80
C GLY A 116 15.90 7.25 -12.09
N LEU A 117 16.51 6.38 -12.90
CA LEU A 117 17.05 6.74 -14.21
C LEU A 117 15.95 7.18 -15.18
N ILE A 118 14.86 6.42 -15.27
CA ILE A 118 13.73 6.76 -16.16
C ILE A 118 13.06 8.04 -15.69
N THR A 119 12.85 8.23 -14.37
CA THR A 119 12.32 9.48 -13.80
C THR A 119 13.21 10.68 -14.14
N MET A 120 14.54 10.53 -14.08
CA MET A 120 15.48 11.58 -14.48
C MET A 120 15.39 11.86 -16.00
N CYS A 121 15.25 10.83 -16.83
CA CYS A 121 15.04 10.98 -18.28
C CYS A 121 13.76 11.76 -18.60
N THR A 122 12.72 11.67 -17.77
CA THR A 122 11.48 12.45 -17.92
C THR A 122 11.73 13.96 -17.83
N ALA A 123 12.81 14.42 -17.21
CA ALA A 123 13.14 15.86 -17.19
C ALA A 123 13.54 16.41 -18.59
N PHE A 124 13.91 15.54 -19.53
CA PHE A 124 14.46 15.92 -20.84
C PHE A 124 13.50 15.70 -22.02
N ILE A 125 12.26 15.31 -21.75
CA ILE A 125 11.27 15.08 -22.81
C ILE A 125 10.67 16.39 -23.31
N HIS A 126 10.20 16.36 -24.54
CA HIS A 126 9.60 17.51 -25.24
C HIS A 126 8.22 17.16 -25.84
N THR A 127 7.83 15.88 -25.86
CA THR A 127 6.55 15.47 -26.47
C THR A 127 5.75 14.52 -25.58
N TRP A 128 4.42 14.52 -25.73
CA TRP A 128 3.54 13.58 -25.03
C TRP A 128 3.83 12.11 -25.37
N LYS A 129 4.33 11.82 -26.58
CA LYS A 129 4.68 10.45 -27.01
C LYS A 129 5.85 9.90 -26.21
N GLU A 130 6.87 10.73 -25.95
CA GLU A 130 8.00 10.39 -25.08
C GLU A 130 7.51 10.17 -23.64
N MET A 131 6.61 11.02 -23.14
CA MET A 131 5.99 10.84 -21.83
C MET A 131 5.32 9.46 -21.71
N ILE A 132 4.57 9.04 -22.72
CA ILE A 132 3.94 7.71 -22.74
C ILE A 132 4.98 6.58 -22.74
N ALA A 133 6.03 6.69 -23.55
CA ALA A 133 7.08 5.68 -23.59
C ALA A 133 7.75 5.52 -22.21
N LEU A 134 8.09 6.62 -21.55
CA LEU A 134 8.65 6.58 -20.19
C LEU A 134 7.64 6.05 -19.17
N ARG A 135 6.34 6.38 -19.29
CA ARG A 135 5.28 5.84 -18.43
C ARG A 135 5.16 4.32 -18.51
N VAL A 136 5.30 3.73 -19.70
CA VAL A 136 5.35 2.27 -19.87
C VAL A 136 6.55 1.68 -19.13
N LEU A 137 7.75 2.25 -19.33
CA LEU A 137 8.97 1.77 -18.71
C LEU A 137 8.96 1.91 -17.18
N LEU A 138 8.42 3.01 -16.66
CA LEU A 138 8.21 3.23 -15.22
C LEU A 138 7.26 2.18 -14.65
N GLY A 139 6.13 1.91 -15.32
CA GLY A 139 5.19 0.87 -14.91
C GLY A 139 5.83 -0.52 -14.86
N MET A 140 6.65 -0.85 -15.86
CA MET A 140 7.39 -2.12 -15.89
C MET A 140 8.31 -2.25 -14.68
N CYS A 141 9.10 -1.21 -14.37
CA CYS A 141 10.08 -1.23 -13.28
C CYS A 141 9.41 -1.31 -11.90
N MET A 142 8.32 -0.57 -11.67
CA MET A 142 7.71 -0.49 -10.34
C MET A 142 6.75 -1.65 -10.01
N SER A 143 6.28 -2.38 -11.02
CA SER A 143 5.29 -3.45 -10.90
C SER A 143 5.57 -4.49 -9.80
N GLY A 144 6.84 -4.84 -9.57
CA GLY A 144 7.23 -5.88 -8.62
C GLY A 144 7.58 -5.41 -7.21
N ILE A 145 7.65 -4.11 -6.94
CA ILE A 145 8.11 -3.59 -5.63
C ILE A 145 7.18 -4.09 -4.53
N TYR A 146 5.89 -3.76 -4.62
CA TYR A 146 4.92 -4.11 -3.58
C TYR A 146 4.69 -5.63 -3.40
N PRO A 147 4.39 -6.42 -4.45
CA PRO A 147 4.18 -7.87 -4.28
C PRO A 147 5.48 -8.60 -3.90
N GLY A 148 6.63 -8.16 -4.42
CA GLY A 148 7.93 -8.71 -4.07
C GLY A 148 8.29 -8.47 -2.61
N LEU A 149 8.12 -7.25 -2.11
CA LEU A 149 8.36 -6.93 -0.70
C LEU A 149 7.40 -7.67 0.22
N SER A 150 6.13 -7.77 -0.19
CA SER A 150 5.13 -8.56 0.54
C SER A 150 5.56 -10.03 0.67
N TYR A 151 6.12 -10.60 -0.41
CA TYR A 151 6.67 -11.95 -0.40
C TYR A 151 7.91 -12.08 0.50
N LEU A 152 8.83 -11.11 0.43
CA LEU A 152 10.04 -11.10 1.26
C LEU A 152 9.71 -11.01 2.76
N ILE A 153 8.77 -10.14 3.13
CA ILE A 153 8.25 -10.03 4.50
C ILE A 153 7.62 -11.36 4.95
N ALA A 154 6.87 -12.02 4.06
CA ALA A 154 6.28 -13.32 4.36
C ALA A 154 7.30 -14.47 4.52
N ALA A 155 8.53 -14.29 4.02
CA ALA A 155 9.63 -15.22 4.24
C ALA A 155 10.33 -14.99 5.59
N TRP A 156 10.41 -13.75 6.06
CA TRP A 156 11.14 -13.36 7.27
C TRP A 156 10.31 -13.36 8.56
N TYR A 157 8.98 -13.17 8.46
CA TYR A 157 8.11 -12.98 9.62
C TYR A 157 6.99 -14.03 9.71
N LEU A 158 6.60 -14.36 10.94
CA LEU A 158 5.42 -15.18 11.21
C LEU A 158 4.15 -14.41 10.83
N ARG A 159 3.08 -15.13 10.50
CA ARG A 159 1.81 -14.53 10.05
C ARG A 159 1.26 -13.46 11.01
N LYS A 160 1.40 -13.69 12.32
CA LYS A 160 0.97 -12.76 13.37
C LYS A 160 1.80 -11.47 13.47
N GLU A 161 3.01 -11.46 12.93
CA GLU A 161 3.95 -10.34 13.02
C GLU A 161 3.86 -9.41 11.81
N GLN A 162 3.44 -9.94 10.65
CA GLN A 162 3.46 -9.26 9.35
C GLN A 162 2.59 -7.99 9.29
N GLN A 163 1.37 -8.03 9.84
CA GLN A 163 0.40 -6.95 9.73
C GLN A 163 0.91 -5.63 10.31
N THR A 164 1.53 -5.66 11.49
CA THR A 164 2.10 -4.46 12.12
C THR A 164 3.20 -3.83 11.26
N ARG A 165 4.03 -4.64 10.59
CA ARG A 165 5.09 -4.14 9.71
C ARG A 165 4.50 -3.47 8.49
N PHE A 166 3.50 -4.08 7.85
CA PHE A 166 2.79 -3.44 6.75
C PHE A 166 2.18 -2.09 7.14
N ALA A 167 1.61 -1.96 8.34
CA ALA A 167 1.06 -0.69 8.83
C ALA A 167 2.13 0.41 8.97
N PHE A 168 3.32 0.08 9.51
CA PHE A 168 4.44 1.03 9.59
C PHE A 168 4.96 1.41 8.20
N LEU A 169 5.08 0.44 7.29
CA LEU A 169 5.50 0.68 5.91
C LEU A 169 4.56 1.66 5.19
N GLN A 170 3.25 1.43 5.29
CA GLN A 170 2.22 2.29 4.70
C GLN A 170 2.24 3.70 5.31
N SER A 171 2.41 3.81 6.63
CA SER A 171 2.49 5.11 7.30
C SER A 171 3.72 5.91 6.84
N GLY A 172 4.88 5.26 6.72
CA GLY A 172 6.09 5.88 6.17
C GLY A 172 5.91 6.33 4.71
N GLN A 173 5.19 5.54 3.92
CA GLN A 173 4.85 5.83 2.52
C GLN A 173 4.16 7.19 2.36
N VAL A 174 3.12 7.42 3.16
CA VAL A 174 2.31 8.64 3.11
C VAL A 174 3.12 9.86 3.59
N MET A 175 3.95 9.68 4.63
CA MET A 175 4.81 10.75 5.14
C MET A 175 5.87 11.18 4.12
N ILE A 176 6.50 10.23 3.43
CA ILE A 176 7.50 10.51 2.40
C ILE A 176 6.84 11.16 1.18
N LEU A 177 5.64 10.71 0.78
CA LEU A 177 4.86 11.37 -0.27
C LEU A 177 4.60 12.85 0.05
N ALA A 178 4.10 13.14 1.25
CA ALA A 178 3.82 14.51 1.70
C ALA A 178 5.10 15.36 1.75
N THR A 179 6.21 14.79 2.21
CA THR A 179 7.53 15.45 2.20
C THR A 179 8.00 15.72 0.77
N GLY A 180 7.75 14.79 -0.15
CA GLY A 180 8.08 14.92 -1.57
C GLY A 180 7.42 16.13 -2.22
N SER A 181 6.15 16.41 -1.91
CA SER A 181 5.47 17.63 -2.38
C SER A 181 6.12 18.91 -1.87
N ILE A 182 6.61 18.94 -0.62
CA ILE A 182 7.34 20.10 -0.07
C ILE A 182 8.68 20.29 -0.81
N VAL A 183 9.38 19.20 -1.10
CA VAL A 183 10.61 19.24 -1.92
C VAL A 183 10.29 19.78 -3.32
N ASN A 184 9.21 19.32 -3.95
CA ASN A 184 8.78 19.79 -5.27
C ASN A 184 8.45 21.29 -5.27
N PHE A 185 7.83 21.82 -4.21
CA PHE A 185 7.63 23.26 -4.04
C PHE A 185 8.97 24.00 -4.05
N GLY A 186 9.96 23.55 -3.28
CA GLY A 186 11.29 24.14 -3.25
C GLY A 186 12.01 24.09 -4.61
N LEU A 187 11.81 23.00 -5.36
CA LEU A 187 12.38 22.84 -6.70
C LEU A 187 11.68 23.71 -7.74
N ASN A 188 10.37 23.93 -7.62
CA ASN A 188 9.65 24.80 -8.55
C ASN A 188 10.11 26.26 -8.46
N GLN A 189 10.63 26.69 -7.31
CA GLN A 189 11.22 28.02 -7.13
C GLN A 189 12.48 28.25 -7.99
N LEU A 190 13.06 27.18 -8.56
CA LEU A 190 14.18 27.25 -9.50
C LEU A 190 13.72 27.46 -10.94
N ASN A 191 12.42 27.66 -11.19
CA ASN A 191 11.90 27.85 -12.54
C ASN A 191 12.65 28.96 -13.30
N GLY A 192 13.08 28.66 -14.53
CA GLY A 192 13.85 29.55 -15.39
C GLY A 192 15.33 29.72 -15.02
N ARG A 193 15.77 29.22 -13.85
CA ARG A 193 17.21 29.20 -13.51
C ARG A 193 17.88 28.12 -14.34
N GLY A 194 19.04 28.43 -14.93
CA GLY A 194 19.81 27.47 -15.74
C GLY A 194 19.12 27.03 -17.04
N GLY A 195 18.07 27.73 -17.49
CA GLY A 195 17.36 27.41 -18.74
C GLY A 195 16.45 26.18 -18.65
N LEU A 196 16.10 25.73 -17.44
CA LEU A 196 15.20 24.61 -17.21
C LEU A 196 13.92 25.08 -16.52
N GLU A 197 12.79 24.49 -16.92
CA GLU A 197 11.49 24.70 -16.30
C GLU A 197 11.41 24.03 -14.92
N GLY A 198 10.62 24.60 -14.01
CA GLY A 198 10.49 24.14 -12.62
C GLY A 198 10.15 22.66 -12.48
N TRP A 199 9.26 22.13 -13.33
CA TRP A 199 8.89 20.72 -13.32
C TRP A 199 10.05 19.79 -13.70
N ARG A 200 10.95 20.22 -14.59
CA ARG A 200 12.12 19.43 -14.99
C ARG A 200 13.07 19.23 -13.81
N TYR A 201 13.23 20.23 -12.95
CA TYR A 201 13.98 20.10 -11.70
C TYR A 201 13.38 19.08 -10.74
N MET A 202 12.04 18.99 -10.65
CA MET A 202 11.36 17.99 -9.81
C MET A 202 11.74 16.57 -10.24
N PHE A 203 11.62 16.26 -11.54
CA PHE A 203 11.98 14.94 -12.08
C PHE A 203 13.47 14.65 -11.96
N LEU A 204 14.33 15.64 -12.23
CA LEU A 204 15.78 15.46 -12.20
C LEU A 204 16.30 15.17 -10.79
N VAL A 205 15.92 15.97 -9.79
CA VAL A 205 16.41 15.82 -8.41
C VAL A 205 15.82 14.57 -7.75
N GLN A 206 14.52 14.32 -7.93
CA GLN A 206 13.89 13.12 -7.36
C GLN A 206 14.41 11.84 -8.04
N GLY A 207 14.64 11.87 -9.35
CA GLY A 207 15.29 10.80 -10.08
C GLY A 207 16.69 10.51 -9.54
N LEU A 208 17.50 11.54 -9.31
CA LEU A 208 18.86 11.40 -8.76
C LEU A 208 18.86 10.83 -7.33
N ILE A 209 17.98 11.33 -6.45
CA ILE A 209 17.80 10.78 -5.10
C ILE A 209 17.43 9.30 -5.19
N THR A 210 16.56 8.94 -6.13
CA THR A 210 16.13 7.56 -6.31
C THR A 210 17.23 6.66 -6.86
N ILE A 211 18.07 7.14 -7.78
CA ILE A 211 19.26 6.44 -8.26
C ILE A 211 20.20 6.13 -7.09
N PHE A 212 20.46 7.14 -6.24
CA PHE A 212 21.28 6.97 -5.04
C PHE A 212 20.68 5.93 -4.08
N LEU A 213 19.37 6.00 -3.83
CA LEU A 213 18.66 5.02 -3.01
C LEU A 213 18.66 3.62 -3.64
N GLY A 214 18.61 3.51 -4.96
CA GLY A 214 18.72 2.23 -5.69
C GLY A 214 20.09 1.58 -5.50
N ALA A 215 21.16 2.37 -5.56
CA ALA A 215 22.51 1.92 -5.24
C ALA A 215 22.65 1.52 -3.75
N LEU A 216 22.12 2.34 -2.84
CA LEU A 216 22.11 2.02 -1.40
C LEU A 216 21.31 0.76 -1.09
N THR A 217 20.20 0.52 -1.81
CA THR A 217 19.37 -0.67 -1.69
C THR A 217 20.19 -1.93 -1.95
N TYR A 218 21.15 -1.91 -2.86
CA TYR A 218 22.03 -3.07 -3.08
C TYR A 218 22.83 -3.43 -1.82
N PHE A 219 23.29 -2.46 -1.04
CA PHE A 219 24.08 -2.71 0.16
C PHE A 219 23.20 -3.02 1.38
N TRP A 220 22.03 -2.38 1.46
CA TRP A 220 21.16 -2.45 2.62
C TRP A 220 20.12 -3.57 2.56
N MET A 221 19.66 -3.97 1.38
CA MET A 221 18.64 -5.00 1.20
C MET A 221 19.10 -6.36 1.73
N VAL A 222 18.16 -7.08 2.32
CA VAL A 222 18.36 -8.41 2.91
C VAL A 222 17.83 -9.45 1.94
N ASP A 223 18.60 -10.53 1.73
CA ASP A 223 18.15 -11.67 0.93
C ASP A 223 17.17 -12.58 1.68
N PHE A 224 16.73 -13.68 1.05
CA PHE A 224 15.90 -14.66 1.74
C PHE A 224 16.61 -15.22 3.00
N PRO A 225 15.86 -15.70 4.00
CA PRO A 225 16.45 -16.25 5.23
C PRO A 225 17.53 -17.32 4.97
N GLU A 226 17.40 -18.10 3.90
CA GLU A 226 18.35 -19.13 3.46
C GLU A 226 19.70 -18.58 2.98
N LEU A 227 19.73 -17.33 2.52
CA LEU A 227 20.89 -16.63 1.99
C LEU A 227 21.33 -15.49 2.92
N ALA A 228 20.80 -15.42 4.14
CA ALA A 228 20.99 -14.29 5.04
C ALA A 228 22.47 -14.07 5.42
N HIS A 229 23.28 -15.12 5.55
CA HIS A 229 24.73 -14.99 5.80
C HIS A 229 25.49 -14.31 4.66
N LYS A 230 24.94 -14.30 3.43
CA LYS A 230 25.55 -13.61 2.27
C LYS A 230 25.24 -12.11 2.27
N SER A 231 24.33 -11.65 3.13
CA SER A 231 24.02 -10.23 3.30
C SER A 231 25.11 -9.57 4.17
N LEU A 232 25.77 -8.54 3.64
CA LEU A 232 26.88 -7.84 4.31
C LEU A 232 26.46 -7.34 5.70
N TRP A 233 27.19 -7.72 6.75
CA TRP A 233 26.97 -7.26 8.13
C TRP A 233 25.55 -7.48 8.68
N PHE A 234 24.90 -8.61 8.34
CA PHE A 234 23.51 -8.84 8.77
C PHE A 234 23.36 -9.83 9.93
N LEU A 235 23.52 -11.12 9.67
CA LEU A 235 23.29 -12.18 10.66
C LEU A 235 24.46 -13.15 10.71
N THR A 236 24.72 -13.64 11.91
CA THR A 236 25.61 -14.78 12.13
C THR A 236 24.93 -16.08 11.68
N PRO A 237 25.69 -17.16 11.37
CA PRO A 237 25.10 -18.45 11.00
C PRO A 237 24.12 -18.99 12.04
N GLU A 238 24.42 -18.83 13.33
CA GLU A 238 23.55 -19.26 14.44
C GLU A 238 22.22 -18.49 14.46
N GLU A 239 22.26 -17.17 14.23
CA GLU A 239 21.06 -16.34 14.13
C GLU A 239 20.23 -16.67 12.87
N GLN A 240 20.89 -17.07 11.78
CA GLN A 240 20.23 -17.52 10.56
C GLN A 240 19.46 -18.82 10.81
N ASP A 241 20.08 -19.80 11.48
CA ASP A 241 19.43 -21.07 11.81
C ASP A 241 18.24 -20.85 12.75
N LEU A 242 18.35 -19.93 13.70
CA LEU A 242 17.23 -19.51 14.53
C LEU A 242 16.10 -18.88 13.69
N ALA A 243 16.43 -18.04 12.72
CA ALA A 243 15.46 -17.40 11.81
C ALA A 243 14.73 -18.43 10.91
N ILE A 244 15.46 -19.40 10.38
CA ILE A 244 14.88 -20.48 9.56
C ILE A 244 14.04 -21.41 10.44
N GLY A 245 14.57 -21.80 11.60
CA GLY A 245 13.92 -22.70 12.55
C GLY A 245 12.57 -22.19 13.03
N ARG A 246 12.46 -20.90 13.38
CA ARG A 246 11.17 -20.31 13.80
C ARG A 246 10.12 -20.28 12.68
N ILE A 247 10.53 -19.98 11.45
CA ILE A 247 9.63 -19.95 10.28
C ILE A 247 9.20 -21.37 9.91
N GLN A 248 10.12 -22.33 9.96
CA GLN A 248 9.79 -23.73 9.74
C GLN A 248 8.88 -24.28 10.84
N LYS A 249 9.08 -23.91 12.10
CA LYS A 249 8.19 -24.33 13.20
C LYS A 249 6.77 -23.80 13.01
N ASP A 250 6.61 -22.52 12.65
CA ASP A 250 5.30 -21.93 12.32
C ASP A 250 4.65 -22.54 11.07
N ARG A 251 5.47 -23.01 10.11
CA ARG A 251 4.99 -23.64 8.86
C ARG A 251 4.74 -25.15 8.98
N LYS A 252 5.42 -25.87 9.87
CA LYS A 252 5.29 -27.33 10.06
C LYS A 252 3.92 -27.72 10.62
N ASP A 253 3.27 -26.83 11.37
CA ASP A 253 1.91 -27.04 11.89
C ASP A 253 0.82 -26.90 10.82
N VAL A 254 1.18 -26.47 9.59
CA VAL A 254 0.26 -26.30 8.47
C VAL A 254 0.65 -27.29 7.37
N GLN A 255 -0.11 -28.37 7.20
CA GLN A 255 0.01 -29.18 5.98
C GLN A 255 -0.25 -28.26 4.77
N ALA A 256 0.82 -27.97 4.02
CA ALA A 256 0.72 -27.16 2.81
C ALA A 256 -0.06 -28.00 1.79
N ASP A 257 -1.33 -27.67 1.63
CA ASP A 257 -2.23 -28.37 0.74
C ASP A 257 -1.67 -28.26 -0.69
N PRO A 258 -1.39 -29.34 -1.43
CA PRO A 258 -0.66 -29.27 -2.70
C PRO A 258 -1.38 -28.40 -3.73
N PHE A 259 -0.60 -27.62 -4.50
CA PHE A 259 -1.13 -26.73 -5.53
C PHE A 259 -1.89 -27.52 -6.59
N THR A 260 -3.14 -27.14 -6.81
CA THR A 260 -3.96 -27.68 -7.90
C THR A 260 -4.89 -26.57 -8.35
N TRP A 261 -4.94 -26.28 -9.65
CA TRP A 261 -5.80 -25.23 -10.20
C TRP A 261 -7.27 -25.38 -9.78
N GLY A 262 -7.77 -26.61 -9.70
CA GLY A 262 -9.12 -26.89 -9.20
C GLY A 262 -9.35 -26.37 -7.77
N LYS A 263 -8.40 -26.50 -6.86
CA LYS A 263 -8.53 -26.02 -5.46
C LYS A 263 -8.57 -24.49 -5.38
N VAL A 264 -7.87 -23.81 -6.28
CA VAL A 264 -7.85 -22.34 -6.34
C VAL A 264 -9.13 -21.82 -7.00
N LEU A 265 -9.50 -22.36 -8.17
CA LEU A 265 -10.63 -21.90 -8.98
C LEU A 265 -11.99 -22.20 -8.37
N VAL A 266 -12.11 -23.18 -7.46
CA VAL A 266 -13.35 -23.42 -6.70
C VAL A 266 -13.79 -22.15 -5.94
N HIS A 267 -12.84 -21.33 -5.50
CA HIS A 267 -13.13 -20.08 -4.79
C HIS A 267 -13.65 -18.96 -5.70
N ALA A 268 -13.56 -19.10 -7.03
CA ALA A 268 -14.19 -18.18 -7.97
C ALA A 268 -15.73 -18.18 -7.90
N LYS A 269 -16.33 -19.19 -7.24
CA LYS A 269 -17.77 -19.24 -6.99
C LYS A 269 -18.18 -18.49 -5.71
N ASP A 270 -17.23 -18.04 -4.89
CA ASP A 270 -17.53 -17.33 -3.66
C ASP A 270 -17.77 -15.84 -3.92
N ALA A 271 -19.03 -15.42 -3.81
CA ALA A 271 -19.45 -14.03 -4.00
C ALA A 271 -18.71 -13.04 -3.08
N LYS A 272 -18.21 -13.48 -1.93
CA LYS A 272 -17.50 -12.60 -0.99
C LYS A 272 -16.20 -12.07 -1.55
N VAL A 273 -15.52 -12.88 -2.37
CA VAL A 273 -14.26 -12.49 -3.02
C VAL A 273 -14.49 -11.25 -3.88
N TYR A 274 -15.54 -11.27 -4.69
CA TYR A 274 -15.87 -10.15 -5.57
C TYR A 274 -16.36 -8.94 -4.79
N GLY A 275 -17.10 -9.11 -3.69
CA GLY A 275 -17.48 -7.97 -2.85
C GLY A 275 -16.27 -7.27 -2.24
N PHE A 276 -15.28 -7.99 -1.71
CA PHE A 276 -14.03 -7.37 -1.25
C PHE A 276 -13.24 -6.73 -2.40
N ALA A 277 -13.19 -7.37 -3.57
CA ALA A 277 -12.53 -6.82 -4.75
C ALA A 277 -13.20 -5.51 -5.21
N CYS A 278 -14.53 -5.44 -5.21
CA CYS A 278 -15.29 -4.22 -5.48
C CYS A 278 -15.03 -3.12 -4.45
N MET A 279 -14.92 -3.45 -3.16
CA MET A 279 -14.57 -2.46 -2.13
C MET A 279 -13.22 -1.77 -2.43
N PHE A 280 -12.21 -2.55 -2.84
CA PHE A 280 -10.90 -2.00 -3.22
C PHE A 280 -10.94 -1.19 -4.52
N PHE A 281 -11.77 -1.58 -5.50
CA PHE A 281 -12.00 -0.79 -6.70
C PHE A 281 -12.55 0.60 -6.35
N LEU A 282 -13.59 0.65 -5.52
CA LEU A 282 -14.27 1.89 -5.14
C LEU A 282 -13.37 2.86 -4.37
N VAL A 283 -12.57 2.35 -3.42
CA VAL A 283 -11.60 3.18 -2.71
C VAL A 283 -10.48 3.64 -3.63
N ASN A 284 -9.98 2.78 -4.53
CA ASN A 284 -8.85 3.16 -5.37
C ASN A 284 -9.20 4.20 -6.45
N ILE A 285 -10.46 4.26 -6.89
CA ILE A 285 -10.96 5.35 -7.75
C ILE A 285 -10.64 6.71 -7.13
N VAL A 286 -11.04 6.89 -5.87
CA VAL A 286 -10.88 8.17 -5.16
C VAL A 286 -9.42 8.43 -4.78
N SER A 287 -8.73 7.38 -4.33
CA SER A 287 -7.29 7.45 -4.02
C SER A 287 -6.48 7.96 -5.21
N THR A 288 -6.73 7.41 -6.40
CA THR A 288 -6.01 7.79 -7.62
C THR A 288 -6.38 9.21 -8.05
N ALA A 289 -7.66 9.57 -8.01
CA ALA A 289 -8.10 10.91 -8.37
C ALA A 289 -7.47 12.00 -7.49
N LEU A 290 -7.49 11.83 -6.16
CA LEU A 290 -6.87 12.80 -5.26
C LEU A 290 -5.34 12.80 -5.40
N SER A 291 -4.70 11.63 -5.54
CA SER A 291 -3.22 11.56 -5.60
C SER A 291 -2.60 12.18 -6.84
N TYR A 292 -3.31 12.19 -7.97
CA TYR A 292 -2.78 12.78 -9.21
C TYR A 292 -3.30 14.20 -9.45
N PHE A 293 -4.52 14.52 -9.01
CA PHE A 293 -5.20 15.76 -9.40
C PHE A 293 -5.44 16.75 -8.26
N LEU A 294 -5.06 16.45 -7.02
CA LEU A 294 -5.26 17.38 -5.89
C LEU A 294 -4.66 18.78 -6.15
N PRO A 295 -3.41 18.92 -6.62
CA PRO A 295 -2.86 20.23 -6.98
C PRO A 295 -3.69 20.95 -8.04
N ILE A 296 -4.15 20.24 -9.09
CA ILE A 296 -5.03 20.82 -10.13
C ILE A 296 -6.34 21.34 -9.52
N ILE A 297 -6.94 20.56 -8.61
CA ILE A 297 -8.16 20.96 -7.89
C ILE A 297 -7.91 22.20 -7.02
N LEU A 298 -6.74 22.32 -6.39
CA LEU A 298 -6.37 23.51 -5.61
C LEU A 298 -6.15 24.73 -6.51
N GLN A 299 -5.40 24.56 -7.61
CA GLN A 299 -5.07 25.65 -8.53
C GLN A 299 -6.31 26.15 -9.28
N SER A 300 -6.88 25.28 -10.13
CA SER A 300 -8.01 25.64 -10.98
C SER A 300 -9.30 25.79 -10.20
N GLY A 301 -9.51 24.94 -9.19
CA GLY A 301 -10.73 24.92 -8.39
C GLY A 301 -10.80 26.02 -7.35
N MET A 302 -9.70 26.34 -6.66
CA MET A 302 -9.68 27.25 -5.51
C MET A 302 -8.88 28.54 -5.73
N GLY A 303 -8.22 28.69 -6.89
CA GLY A 303 -7.52 29.92 -7.27
C GLY A 303 -6.15 30.10 -6.61
N PHE A 304 -5.57 29.05 -6.04
CA PHE A 304 -4.20 29.11 -5.51
C PHE A 304 -3.18 29.21 -6.65
N SER A 305 -2.05 29.88 -6.39
CA SER A 305 -0.92 29.90 -7.34
C SER A 305 -0.32 28.51 -7.53
N GLU A 306 0.55 28.34 -8.55
CA GLU A 306 1.24 27.07 -8.84
C GLU A 306 1.96 26.53 -7.59
N ASN A 307 2.77 27.39 -6.98
CA ASN A 307 3.57 27.07 -5.81
C ASN A 307 2.70 26.79 -4.57
N GLU A 308 1.68 27.60 -4.34
CA GLU A 308 0.74 27.35 -3.24
C GLU A 308 0.03 26.01 -3.43
N SER A 309 -0.39 25.66 -4.64
CA SER A 309 -1.09 24.40 -4.93
C SER A 309 -0.20 23.18 -4.69
N ILE A 310 1.09 23.25 -5.05
CA ILE A 310 2.06 22.19 -4.75
C ILE A 310 2.24 22.06 -3.24
N LEU A 311 2.46 23.17 -2.52
CA LEU A 311 2.70 23.16 -1.09
C LEU A 311 1.47 22.71 -0.29
N LEU A 312 0.29 23.24 -0.62
CA LEU A 312 -0.98 22.95 0.06
C LEU A 312 -1.50 21.54 -0.22
N SER A 313 -0.92 20.82 -1.19
CA SER A 313 -1.20 19.40 -1.40
C SER A 313 -0.58 18.50 -0.32
N ALA A 314 0.49 18.92 0.36
CA ALA A 314 1.19 18.10 1.36
C ALA A 314 0.40 17.94 2.69
N PRO A 315 -0.18 18.99 3.29
CA PRO A 315 -0.84 18.90 4.59
C PRO A 315 -2.00 17.87 4.69
N PRO A 316 -2.90 17.70 3.69
CA PRO A 316 -3.91 16.64 3.74
C PRO A 316 -3.33 15.22 3.93
N TYR A 317 -2.17 14.94 3.32
CA TYR A 317 -1.48 13.66 3.47
C TYR A 317 -0.84 13.51 4.86
N TYR A 318 -0.23 14.55 5.41
CA TYR A 318 0.24 14.51 6.80
C TYR A 318 -0.90 14.29 7.79
N TYR A 319 -2.01 15.01 7.59
CA TYR A 319 -3.21 14.85 8.40
C TYR A 319 -3.72 13.41 8.35
N SER A 320 -3.69 12.75 7.18
CA SER A 320 -4.24 11.41 6.99
C SER A 320 -3.63 10.33 7.90
N VAL A 321 -2.42 10.53 8.42
CA VAL A 321 -1.78 9.62 9.39
C VAL A 321 -2.57 9.53 10.69
N ILE A 322 -3.16 10.64 11.15
CA ILE A 322 -3.92 10.72 12.41
C ILE A 322 -5.19 9.83 12.36
N PRO A 323 -6.14 10.02 11.42
CA PRO A 323 -7.34 9.20 11.35
C PRO A 323 -7.02 7.74 11.02
N VAL A 324 -5.96 7.43 10.26
CA VAL A 324 -5.53 6.05 9.98
C VAL A 324 -5.13 5.34 11.27
N ILE A 325 -4.28 5.97 12.09
CA ILE A 325 -3.83 5.39 13.36
C ILE A 325 -5.01 5.24 14.33
N ILE A 326 -5.81 6.30 14.50
CA ILE A 326 -6.97 6.26 15.42
C ILE A 326 -7.96 5.19 15.00
N SER A 327 -8.35 5.16 13.72
CA SER A 327 -9.30 4.17 13.20
C SER A 327 -8.76 2.75 13.32
N SER A 328 -7.48 2.52 13.06
CA SER A 328 -6.83 1.21 13.22
C SER A 328 -6.82 0.75 14.69
N VAL A 329 -6.40 1.62 15.62
CA VAL A 329 -6.34 1.31 17.06
C VAL A 329 -7.75 1.01 17.61
N VAL A 330 -8.74 1.82 17.26
CA VAL A 330 -10.14 1.61 17.66
C VAL A 330 -10.66 0.31 17.07
N SER A 331 -10.41 0.07 15.78
CA SER A 331 -10.85 -1.14 15.07
C SER A 331 -10.28 -2.41 15.70
N ASP A 332 -9.00 -2.41 16.07
CA ASP A 332 -8.33 -3.54 16.70
C ASP A 332 -8.79 -3.73 18.15
N LYS A 333 -8.93 -2.66 18.93
CA LYS A 333 -9.35 -2.73 20.34
C LYS A 333 -10.75 -3.31 20.51
N TYR A 334 -11.69 -2.88 19.67
CA TYR A 334 -13.09 -3.30 19.76
C TYR A 334 -13.44 -4.46 18.81
N ASN A 335 -12.49 -4.92 17.98
CA ASN A 335 -12.71 -5.92 16.93
C ASN A 335 -13.90 -5.59 15.99
N ILE A 336 -14.11 -4.29 15.73
CA ILE A 336 -15.15 -3.78 14.83
C ILE A 336 -14.50 -3.31 13.53
N ARG A 337 -14.93 -3.89 12.40
CA ARG A 337 -14.32 -3.59 11.08
C ARG A 337 -15.29 -2.79 10.21
N GLY A 338 -16.51 -3.28 10.02
CA GLY A 338 -17.53 -2.62 9.20
C GLY A 338 -17.89 -1.21 9.69
N PRO A 339 -18.15 -0.98 10.99
CA PRO A 339 -18.47 0.36 11.50
C PRO A 339 -17.37 1.39 11.24
N VAL A 340 -16.10 0.97 11.27
CA VAL A 340 -14.97 1.86 11.00
C VAL A 340 -14.91 2.24 9.52
N ILE A 341 -15.10 1.26 8.62
CA ILE A 341 -15.19 1.53 7.17
C ILE A 341 -16.39 2.44 6.87
N PHE A 342 -17.53 2.22 7.53
CA PHE A 342 -18.71 3.06 7.40
C PHE A 342 -18.42 4.50 7.82
N PHE A 343 -17.86 4.71 9.01
CA PHE A 343 -17.53 6.04 9.52
C PHE A 343 -16.56 6.81 8.60
N ASN A 344 -15.49 6.15 8.17
CA ASN A 344 -14.54 6.73 7.23
C ASN A 344 -15.22 7.08 5.89
N SER A 345 -16.08 6.21 5.37
CA SER A 345 -16.81 6.48 4.12
C SER A 345 -17.75 7.67 4.23
N VAL A 346 -18.42 7.84 5.38
CA VAL A 346 -19.24 9.02 5.66
C VAL A 346 -18.38 10.28 5.72
N CYS A 347 -17.22 10.23 6.38
CA CYS A 347 -16.27 11.34 6.40
C CYS A 347 -15.85 11.72 4.98
N LEU A 348 -15.57 10.75 4.11
CA LEU A 348 -15.23 11.02 2.72
C LEU A 348 -16.36 11.70 1.96
N ILE A 349 -17.59 11.20 2.10
CA ILE A 349 -18.77 11.81 1.46
C ILE A 349 -18.92 13.27 1.90
N ILE A 350 -18.81 13.54 3.21
CA ILE A 350 -18.83 14.91 3.74
C ILE A 350 -17.69 15.74 3.14
N GLY A 351 -16.47 15.19 3.07
CA GLY A 351 -15.31 15.86 2.50
C GLY A 351 -15.50 16.27 1.04
N PHE A 352 -16.07 15.39 0.21
CA PHE A 352 -16.40 15.72 -1.17
C PHE A 352 -17.59 16.66 -1.30
N CYS A 353 -18.57 16.61 -0.40
CA CYS A 353 -19.64 17.60 -0.35
C CYS A 353 -19.09 19.01 -0.05
N MET A 354 -18.18 19.11 0.93
CA MET A 354 -17.49 20.37 1.26
C MET A 354 -16.63 20.87 0.09
N LEU A 355 -15.97 19.96 -0.62
CA LEU A 355 -15.10 20.28 -1.75
C LEU A 355 -15.88 20.77 -2.98
N GLY A 356 -17.02 20.13 -3.28
CA GLY A 356 -17.74 20.28 -4.55
C GLY A 356 -18.96 21.20 -4.54
N PHE A 357 -19.58 21.47 -3.38
CA PHE A 357 -20.85 22.22 -3.31
C PHE A 357 -20.77 23.53 -2.52
N VAL A 358 -19.62 23.84 -1.92
CA VAL A 358 -19.43 25.07 -1.14
C VAL A 358 -18.48 25.99 -1.88
N ASP A 359 -18.82 27.28 -1.96
CA ASP A 359 -17.97 28.27 -2.65
C ASP A 359 -16.75 28.73 -1.83
N GLN A 360 -16.87 28.70 -0.49
CA GLN A 360 -15.81 29.16 0.40
C GLN A 360 -14.57 28.25 0.33
N VAL A 361 -13.45 28.81 -0.14
CA VAL A 361 -12.16 28.11 -0.33
C VAL A 361 -11.70 27.38 0.94
N THR A 362 -11.83 27.99 2.12
CA THR A 362 -11.46 27.36 3.40
C THR A 362 -12.21 26.05 3.63
N VAL A 363 -13.53 26.03 3.36
CA VAL A 363 -14.37 24.85 3.54
C VAL A 363 -13.99 23.76 2.55
N ARG A 364 -13.77 24.14 1.29
CA ARG A 364 -13.34 23.20 0.25
C ARG A 364 -11.98 22.58 0.57
N TYR A 365 -11.04 23.39 1.09
CA TYR A 365 -9.73 22.92 1.52
C TYR A 365 -9.84 21.96 2.70
N ILE A 366 -10.64 22.26 3.73
CA ILE A 366 -10.91 21.30 4.83
C ILE A 366 -11.53 20.00 4.30
N GLY A 367 -12.38 20.08 3.27
CA GLY A 367 -12.93 18.92 2.57
C GLY A 367 -11.84 17.98 2.04
N THR A 368 -10.72 18.51 1.53
CA THR A 368 -9.58 17.71 1.05
C THR A 368 -8.91 16.91 2.19
N TYR A 369 -8.83 17.47 3.40
CA TYR A 369 -8.26 16.77 4.57
C TYR A 369 -9.15 15.60 4.97
N LEU A 370 -10.46 15.86 5.05
CA LEU A 370 -11.42 14.85 5.45
C LEU A 370 -11.49 13.71 4.42
N ALA A 371 -11.52 14.05 3.13
CA ALA A 371 -11.50 13.05 2.05
C ALA A 371 -10.20 12.23 2.04
N THR A 372 -9.04 12.89 2.16
CA THR A 372 -7.73 12.22 2.15
C THR A 372 -7.55 11.31 3.36
N GLY A 373 -7.84 11.81 4.56
CA GLY A 373 -7.80 11.01 5.78
C GLY A 373 -8.74 9.80 5.72
N ALA A 374 -9.93 9.97 5.16
CA ALA A 374 -10.92 8.92 5.06
C ALA A 374 -10.53 7.80 4.08
N TYR A 375 -10.09 8.09 2.85
CA TYR A 375 -9.77 7.02 1.89
C TYR A 375 -8.53 6.24 2.32
N VAL A 376 -7.50 6.91 2.88
CA VAL A 376 -6.29 6.24 3.38
C VAL A 376 -6.66 5.34 4.56
N SER A 377 -7.54 5.80 5.47
CA SER A 377 -8.06 4.97 6.57
C SER A 377 -8.89 3.79 6.08
N ASN A 378 -9.73 3.98 5.05
CA ASN A 378 -10.51 2.92 4.43
C ASN A 378 -9.63 1.85 3.78
N TRP A 379 -8.51 2.22 3.16
CA TRP A 379 -7.56 1.27 2.59
C TRP A 379 -7.05 0.27 3.64
N ALA A 380 -6.63 0.79 4.79
CA ALA A 380 -6.17 -0.03 5.92
C ALA A 380 -7.32 -0.88 6.51
N ALA A 381 -8.48 -0.28 6.74
CA ALA A 381 -9.63 -0.94 7.34
C ALA A 381 -10.20 -2.07 6.47
N ILE A 382 -10.32 -1.87 5.15
CA ILE A 382 -10.78 -2.90 4.21
C ILE A 382 -9.75 -4.03 4.11
N THR A 383 -8.46 -3.71 4.14
CA THR A 383 -7.38 -4.71 4.18
C THR A 383 -7.53 -5.64 5.39
N ALA A 384 -7.75 -5.08 6.59
CA ALA A 384 -8.02 -5.87 7.78
C ALA A 384 -9.33 -6.66 7.67
N TYR A 385 -10.37 -6.05 7.08
CA TYR A 385 -11.69 -6.66 6.96
C TYR A 385 -11.70 -7.92 6.10
N TYR A 386 -11.03 -7.92 4.94
CA TYR A 386 -10.96 -9.14 4.13
C TYR A 386 -10.03 -10.20 4.73
N ASN A 387 -8.90 -9.80 5.32
CA ASN A 387 -7.94 -10.74 5.91
C ASN A 387 -8.56 -11.54 7.07
N ASN A 388 -9.44 -10.91 7.85
CA ASN A 388 -10.13 -11.56 8.97
C ASN A 388 -11.30 -12.44 8.51
N ASN A 389 -11.93 -12.12 7.38
CA ASN A 389 -13.14 -12.79 6.92
C ASN A 389 -12.90 -13.87 5.85
N ILE A 390 -11.63 -14.13 5.51
CA ILE A 390 -11.24 -15.16 4.55
C ILE A 390 -10.25 -16.13 5.20
N ALA A 391 -10.66 -17.39 5.27
CA ALA A 391 -9.84 -18.48 5.77
C ALA A 391 -9.47 -19.45 4.64
N GLY A 392 -8.41 -20.23 4.86
CA GLY A 392 -7.87 -21.17 3.88
C GLY A 392 -6.80 -20.56 2.97
N GLN A 393 -5.72 -21.31 2.76
CA GLN A 393 -4.55 -20.87 1.99
C GLN A 393 -4.91 -20.47 0.56
N TRP A 394 -5.58 -21.36 -0.17
CA TRP A 394 -5.90 -21.15 -1.59
C TRP A 394 -6.95 -20.07 -1.80
N LYS A 395 -7.91 -19.95 -0.88
CA LYS A 395 -8.91 -18.88 -0.89
C LYS A 395 -8.30 -17.51 -0.66
N ARG A 396 -7.38 -17.38 0.32
CA ARG A 396 -6.64 -16.14 0.57
C ARG A 396 -5.81 -15.74 -0.65
N ALA A 397 -5.12 -16.69 -1.28
CA ALA A 397 -4.34 -16.43 -2.49
C ALA A 397 -5.22 -15.94 -3.65
N PHE A 398 -6.34 -16.62 -3.93
CA PHE A 398 -7.28 -16.21 -4.97
C PHE A 398 -7.89 -14.84 -4.68
N THR A 399 -8.26 -14.58 -3.43
CA THR A 399 -8.85 -13.29 -3.05
C THR A 399 -7.85 -12.16 -3.16
N ALA A 400 -6.61 -12.36 -2.71
CA ALA A 400 -5.55 -11.35 -2.86
C ALA A 400 -5.31 -10.99 -4.34
N ALA A 401 -5.32 -11.98 -5.23
CA ALA A 401 -5.22 -11.75 -6.68
C ALA A 401 -6.41 -10.96 -7.24
N ALA A 402 -7.64 -11.35 -6.90
CA ALA A 402 -8.85 -10.67 -7.35
C ALA A 402 -8.94 -9.22 -6.83
N VAL A 403 -8.61 -9.01 -5.56
CA VAL A 403 -8.52 -7.68 -4.92
C VAL A 403 -7.48 -6.82 -5.63
N THR A 404 -6.29 -7.36 -5.90
CA THR A 404 -5.21 -6.63 -6.59
C THR A 404 -5.62 -6.23 -8.01
N ALA A 405 -6.26 -7.12 -8.76
CA ALA A 405 -6.75 -6.83 -10.11
C ALA A 405 -7.81 -5.71 -10.10
N MET A 406 -8.79 -5.79 -9.21
CA MET A 406 -9.82 -4.76 -9.07
C MET A 406 -9.28 -3.45 -8.50
N ASN A 407 -8.24 -3.51 -7.68
CA ASN A 407 -7.51 -2.32 -7.25
C ASN A 407 -6.90 -1.60 -8.45
N GLY A 408 -6.17 -2.31 -9.31
CA GLY A 408 -5.63 -1.76 -10.56
C GLY A 408 -6.71 -1.19 -11.48
N ALA A 409 -7.84 -1.89 -11.64
CA ALA A 409 -8.99 -1.38 -12.39
C ALA A 409 -9.58 -0.08 -11.78
N GLY A 410 -9.57 0.04 -10.45
CA GLY A 410 -10.00 1.26 -9.77
C GLY A 410 -9.06 2.43 -10.05
N GLY A 411 -7.76 2.17 -10.21
CA GLY A 411 -6.78 3.18 -10.62
C GLY A 411 -7.01 3.67 -12.04
N ILE A 412 -7.29 2.74 -12.96
CA ILE A 412 -7.69 3.06 -14.34
C ILE A 412 -8.96 3.92 -14.36
N ALA A 413 -9.98 3.57 -13.59
CA ALA A 413 -11.18 4.38 -13.51
C ALA A 413 -10.89 5.77 -12.90
N GLY A 414 -10.13 5.82 -11.81
CA GLY A 414 -9.75 7.06 -11.12
C GLY A 414 -8.95 8.05 -11.97
N SER A 415 -8.15 7.59 -12.93
CA SER A 415 -7.41 8.48 -13.83
C SER A 415 -8.29 9.29 -14.77
N TYR A 416 -9.56 8.89 -14.99
CA TYR A 416 -10.49 9.53 -15.93
C TYR A 416 -11.65 10.29 -15.28
N ILE A 417 -11.80 10.25 -13.95
CA ILE A 417 -12.93 10.93 -13.29
C ILE A 417 -12.74 12.45 -13.20
N VAL A 418 -11.49 12.92 -13.12
CA VAL A 418 -11.17 14.35 -13.13
C VAL A 418 -10.98 14.79 -14.58
N ARG A 419 -11.99 15.48 -15.12
CA ARG A 419 -12.01 15.91 -16.52
C ARG A 419 -11.66 17.38 -16.63
N GLN A 420 -10.68 17.71 -17.47
CA GLN A 420 -10.28 19.09 -17.73
C GLN A 420 -11.42 19.94 -18.32
N SER A 421 -12.33 19.33 -19.10
CA SER A 421 -13.53 20.00 -19.63
C SER A 421 -14.53 20.45 -18.58
N GLU A 422 -14.42 19.94 -17.35
CA GLU A 422 -15.31 20.27 -16.23
C GLU A 422 -14.61 21.20 -15.22
N ALA A 423 -13.42 21.71 -15.53
CA ALA A 423 -12.79 22.72 -14.72
C ALA A 423 -13.68 23.98 -14.65
N PRO A 424 -13.78 24.66 -13.50
CA PRO A 424 -13.06 24.42 -12.24
C PRO A 424 -13.80 23.54 -11.21
N THR A 425 -15.02 23.08 -11.51
CA THR A 425 -15.89 22.42 -10.51
C THR A 425 -15.74 20.91 -10.46
N TYR A 426 -15.31 20.27 -11.54
CA TYR A 426 -15.04 18.83 -11.64
C TYR A 426 -16.20 17.95 -11.12
N HIS A 427 -17.43 18.26 -11.54
CA HIS A 427 -18.65 17.60 -11.04
C HIS A 427 -18.62 16.07 -11.17
N THR A 428 -18.05 15.52 -12.25
CA THR A 428 -17.94 14.06 -12.43
C THR A 428 -17.06 13.45 -11.34
N ALA A 429 -15.93 14.07 -11.00
CA ALA A 429 -15.05 13.58 -9.94
C ALA A 429 -15.75 13.60 -8.57
N VAL A 430 -16.48 14.68 -8.26
CA VAL A 430 -17.21 14.83 -7.01
C VAL A 430 -18.32 13.77 -6.88
N TRP A 431 -19.19 13.66 -7.88
CA TRP A 431 -20.32 12.72 -7.84
C TRP A 431 -19.89 11.26 -7.87
N ILE A 432 -18.86 10.90 -8.67
CA ILE A 432 -18.33 9.54 -8.66
C ILE A 432 -17.67 9.22 -7.32
N SER A 433 -16.96 10.16 -6.70
CA SER A 433 -16.33 9.94 -5.40
C SER A 433 -17.38 9.73 -4.28
N ILE A 434 -18.45 10.53 -4.29
CA ILE A 434 -19.59 10.35 -3.37
C ILE A 434 -20.30 9.02 -3.64
N GLY A 435 -20.68 8.76 -4.89
CA GLY A 435 -21.41 7.56 -5.28
C GLY A 435 -20.64 6.27 -5.00
N SER A 436 -19.32 6.28 -5.24
CA SER A 436 -18.46 5.12 -4.94
C SER A 436 -18.45 4.79 -3.45
N HIS A 437 -18.47 5.78 -2.57
CA HIS A 437 -18.47 5.56 -1.12
C HIS A 437 -19.85 5.29 -0.53
N ILE A 438 -20.93 5.78 -1.17
CA ILE A 438 -22.29 5.31 -0.87
C ILE A 438 -22.41 3.82 -1.20
N LEU A 439 -21.90 3.41 -2.36
CA LEU A 439 -21.90 2.00 -2.76
C LEU A 439 -21.00 1.15 -1.84
N LEU A 440 -19.84 1.68 -1.42
CA LEU A 440 -18.95 1.04 -0.45
C LEU A 440 -19.67 0.80 0.89
N VAL A 441 -20.39 1.80 1.39
CA VAL A 441 -21.25 1.69 2.59
C VAL A 441 -22.31 0.60 2.40
N GLY A 442 -22.95 0.54 1.23
CA GLY A 442 -23.92 -0.51 0.90
C GLY A 442 -23.31 -1.91 0.96
N PHE A 443 -22.13 -2.11 0.37
CA PHE A 443 -21.40 -3.38 0.45
C PHE A 443 -21.03 -3.76 1.89
N VAL A 444 -20.53 -2.79 2.67
CA VAL A 444 -20.16 -3.02 4.07
C VAL A 444 -21.39 -3.38 4.90
N ALA A 445 -22.51 -2.69 4.73
CA ALA A 445 -23.77 -3.00 5.42
C ALA A 445 -24.28 -4.40 5.07
N ALA A 446 -24.28 -4.75 3.78
CA ALA A 446 -24.69 -6.08 3.31
C ALA A 446 -23.79 -7.18 3.88
N PHE A 447 -22.46 -6.99 3.88
CA PHE A 447 -21.51 -7.95 4.43
C PHE A 447 -21.64 -8.06 5.95
N SER A 448 -21.81 -6.93 6.65
CA SER A 448 -21.98 -6.90 8.11
C SER A 448 -23.25 -7.67 8.52
N LEU A 449 -24.37 -7.47 7.81
CA LEU A 449 -25.63 -8.19 8.04
C LEU A 449 -25.48 -9.68 7.73
N TYR A 450 -24.82 -10.02 6.62
CA TYR A 450 -24.55 -11.41 6.24
C TYR A 450 -23.68 -12.12 7.29
N PHE A 451 -22.57 -11.50 7.70
CA PHE A 451 -21.66 -12.02 8.71
C PHE A 451 -22.31 -12.13 10.08
N TRP A 452 -23.11 -11.14 10.49
CA TRP A 452 -23.89 -11.22 11.71
C TRP A 452 -24.88 -12.38 11.69
N THR A 453 -25.62 -12.55 10.59
CA THR A 453 -26.58 -13.65 10.42
C THR A 453 -25.89 -15.02 10.40
N ALA A 454 -24.76 -15.13 9.70
CA ALA A 454 -23.95 -16.34 9.62
C ALA A 454 -23.39 -16.72 11.00
N ASN A 455 -22.85 -15.75 11.74
CA ASN A 455 -22.37 -15.93 13.11
C ASN A 455 -23.52 -16.35 14.06
N LYS A 456 -24.72 -15.78 13.91
CA LYS A 456 -25.90 -16.18 14.69
C LYS A 456 -26.33 -17.62 14.41
N ARG A 457 -26.30 -18.06 13.15
CA ARG A 457 -26.60 -19.44 12.76
C ARG A 457 -25.57 -20.44 13.31
N GLN A 458 -24.28 -20.09 13.29
CA GLN A 458 -23.24 -20.91 13.89
C GLN A 458 -23.36 -20.98 15.41
N ARG A 459 -23.68 -19.86 16.10
CA ARG A 459 -23.98 -19.87 17.55
C ARG A 459 -25.15 -20.78 17.90
N ALA A 460 -26.11 -20.92 16.99
CA ALA A 460 -27.23 -21.85 17.13
C ALA A 460 -26.90 -23.30 16.71
N GLY A 461 -25.63 -23.61 16.38
CA GLY A 461 -25.19 -24.94 15.96
C GLY A 461 -25.61 -25.35 14.54
N LYS A 462 -26.18 -24.42 13.75
CA LYS A 462 -26.84 -24.73 12.47
C LYS A 462 -25.92 -24.69 11.24
N ALA A 463 -24.69 -24.20 11.39
CA ALA A 463 -23.75 -24.05 10.27
C ALA A 463 -22.30 -23.98 10.76
N LEU A 464 -21.38 -24.55 9.98
CA LEU A 464 -19.94 -24.42 10.19
C LEU A 464 -19.37 -23.41 9.18
N LEU A 465 -18.76 -22.34 9.67
CA LEU A 465 -18.28 -21.24 8.82
C LEU A 465 -16.87 -21.54 8.31
N GLU A 466 -16.62 -21.24 7.02
CA GLU A 466 -15.31 -21.41 6.37
C GLU A 466 -14.65 -22.79 6.55
N ARG A 467 -15.45 -23.85 6.77
CA ARG A 467 -14.95 -25.21 7.02
C ARG A 467 -13.91 -25.28 8.17
N THR A 468 -13.95 -24.33 9.10
CA THR A 468 -12.99 -24.19 10.20
C THR A 468 -13.75 -24.12 11.53
N GLU A 469 -13.40 -24.98 12.48
CA GLU A 469 -13.99 -24.95 13.82
C GLU A 469 -13.59 -23.67 14.58
N GLY A 470 -14.55 -23.06 15.28
CA GLY A 470 -14.33 -21.84 16.07
C GLY A 470 -14.18 -20.54 15.25
N PHE A 471 -14.08 -20.60 13.91
CA PHE A 471 -14.00 -19.40 13.08
C PHE A 471 -15.29 -18.57 13.16
N ARG A 472 -15.16 -17.25 13.30
CA ARG A 472 -16.28 -16.30 13.29
C ARG A 472 -15.91 -15.12 12.40
N TYR A 473 -16.87 -14.68 11.60
CA TYR A 473 -16.68 -13.45 10.83
C TYR A 473 -16.60 -12.24 11.76
N THR A 474 -15.78 -11.27 11.39
CA THR A 474 -15.83 -9.93 11.98
C THR A 474 -16.77 -9.08 11.15
N TYR A 475 -17.62 -8.31 11.83
CA TYR A 475 -18.57 -7.38 11.21
C TYR A 475 -18.16 -5.94 11.45
#